data_AF-A0A2H5Y4U9-F1
#
_entry.id   AF-A0A2H5Y4U9-F1
#
_cell.length_a   1.000
_cell.length_b   1.000
_cell.length_c   1.000
_cell.angle_alpha   90.00
_cell.angle_beta   90.00
_cell.angle_gamma   90.00
#
_symmetry.space_group_name_H-M   'P 1'
#
loop_
_entity.id
_entity.type
_entity.pdbx_description
1 polymer ?
#
loop_
_entity_poly.entity_id
_entity_poly.type
_entity_poly.pdbx_seq_one_letter_code
_entity_poly.pdbx_strand_id
1 'polypeptide(L)'
;MSKAEILEALRQHPFTHDMEEAWRESLAEIARLQTYAPDALLLREGRAADAFFLIVDGLVAIEMFVPGQGAIRLQTVSAGEIVGWSWALPPYRWEFDARALVETTAVVLDAASLRARMSQDCGLAAWILSRLLAVVAGRLKAARLQLLDLYAPPERRPV
;
A
#
# COMPACT_ATOMS: atom_id res chain seq x y z
N MET A 1 -4.19 17.70 -12.23
CA MET A 1 -4.65 16.38 -12.71
C MET A 1 -6.17 16.34 -12.61
N SER A 2 -6.82 15.80 -13.63
CA SER A 2 -8.28 15.81 -13.78
C SER A 2 -8.92 14.58 -13.12
N LYS A 3 -10.20 14.68 -12.72
CA LYS A 3 -10.98 13.55 -12.19
C LYS A 3 -10.98 12.35 -13.16
N ALA A 4 -10.93 12.60 -14.47
CA ALA A 4 -10.90 11.56 -15.49
C ALA A 4 -9.61 10.70 -15.42
N GLU A 5 -8.45 11.31 -15.15
CA GLU A 5 -7.18 10.58 -15.01
C GLU A 5 -7.19 9.65 -13.80
N ILE A 6 -7.78 10.10 -12.69
CA ILE A 6 -7.92 9.29 -11.46
C ILE A 6 -8.86 8.11 -11.70
N LEU A 7 -10.00 8.35 -12.35
CA LEU A 7 -10.94 7.29 -12.70
C LEU A 7 -10.28 6.22 -13.57
N GLU A 8 -9.50 6.65 -14.57
CA GLU A 8 -8.80 5.71 -15.44
C GLU A 8 -7.75 4.90 -14.68
N ALA A 9 -6.95 5.56 -13.83
CA ALA A 9 -6.00 4.86 -12.96
C ALA A 9 -6.71 3.83 -12.05
N LEU A 10 -7.87 4.17 -11.49
CA LEU A 10 -8.67 3.24 -10.68
C LEU A 10 -9.27 2.10 -11.51
N ARG A 11 -9.62 2.30 -12.78
CA ARG A 11 -10.10 1.23 -13.66
C ARG A 11 -9.00 0.23 -14.00
N GLN A 12 -7.77 0.71 -14.18
CA GLN A 12 -6.64 -0.12 -14.55
C GLN A 12 -5.97 -0.82 -13.36
N HIS A 13 -6.04 -0.22 -12.17
CA HIS A 13 -5.32 -0.73 -11.01
C HIS A 13 -5.90 -2.09 -10.53
N PRO A 14 -5.08 -3.15 -10.33
CA PRO A 14 -5.55 -4.49 -9.96
C PRO A 14 -6.40 -4.53 -8.69
N PHE A 15 -6.12 -3.65 -7.71
CA PHE A 15 -6.94 -3.56 -6.51
C PHE A 15 -8.39 -3.12 -6.79
N THR A 16 -8.65 -2.30 -7.82
CA THR A 16 -9.95 -1.64 -8.11
C THR A 16 -10.57 -1.96 -9.48
N HIS A 17 -9.91 -2.78 -10.31
CA HIS A 17 -10.28 -2.99 -11.72
C HIS A 17 -11.69 -3.58 -11.95
N ASP A 18 -12.17 -4.42 -11.05
CA ASP A 18 -13.47 -5.11 -11.09
C ASP A 18 -14.44 -4.59 -10.02
N MET A 19 -14.17 -3.40 -9.48
CA MET A 19 -15.11 -2.64 -8.66
C MET A 19 -16.30 -2.16 -9.49
N GLU A 20 -17.48 -2.07 -8.87
CA GLU A 20 -18.65 -1.42 -9.47
C GLU A 20 -18.34 0.06 -9.80
N GLU A 21 -18.85 0.55 -10.94
CA GLU A 21 -18.52 1.90 -11.42
C GLU A 21 -18.96 2.98 -10.42
N ALA A 22 -20.11 2.83 -9.76
CA ALA A 22 -20.59 3.78 -8.76
C ALA A 22 -19.64 3.88 -7.55
N TRP A 23 -19.11 2.76 -7.07
CA TRP A 23 -18.10 2.76 -6.01
C TRP A 23 -16.79 3.39 -6.49
N ARG A 24 -16.38 3.12 -7.73
CA ARG A 24 -15.17 3.72 -8.31
C ARG A 24 -15.29 5.24 -8.44
N GLU A 25 -16.43 5.74 -8.91
CA GLU A 25 -16.73 7.17 -8.98
C GLU A 25 -16.70 7.82 -7.59
N SER A 26 -17.30 7.14 -6.61
CA SER A 26 -17.28 7.52 -5.19
C SER A 26 -15.85 7.59 -4.63
N LEU A 27 -14.97 6.65 -4.97
CA LEU A 27 -13.56 6.69 -4.57
C LEU A 27 -12.77 7.81 -5.26
N ALA A 28 -13.05 8.09 -6.54
CA ALA A 28 -12.37 9.15 -7.29
C ALA A 28 -12.58 10.54 -6.68
N GLU A 29 -13.68 10.76 -5.95
CA GLU A 29 -13.97 12.02 -5.25
C GLU A 29 -13.08 12.29 -4.04
N ILE A 30 -12.52 11.24 -3.43
CA ILE A 30 -11.65 11.32 -2.24
C ILE A 30 -10.20 10.98 -2.57
N ALA A 31 -9.90 10.82 -3.86
CA ALA A 31 -8.61 10.43 -4.36
C ALA A 31 -7.89 11.61 -5.01
N ARG A 32 -6.56 11.56 -5.00
CA ARG A 32 -5.69 12.40 -5.82
C ARG A 32 -4.64 11.52 -6.48
N LEU A 33 -4.22 11.88 -7.68
CA LEU A 33 -3.04 11.29 -8.31
C LEU A 33 -1.82 12.10 -7.88
N GLN A 34 -0.79 11.44 -7.34
CA GLN A 34 0.38 12.09 -6.78
C GLN A 34 1.66 11.37 -7.20
N THR A 35 2.65 12.14 -7.67
CA THR A 35 3.98 11.65 -8.00
C THR A 35 4.97 12.02 -6.90
N TYR A 36 5.82 11.06 -6.56
CA TYR A 36 6.86 11.14 -5.55
C TYR A 36 8.21 11.00 -6.24
N ALA A 37 9.11 11.94 -5.99
CA ALA A 37 10.49 11.84 -6.45
C ALA A 37 11.21 10.66 -5.77
N PRO A 38 12.31 10.14 -6.36
CA PRO A 38 13.18 9.20 -5.66
C PRO A 38 13.55 9.69 -4.26
N ASP A 39 13.64 8.75 -3.31
CA ASP A 39 13.86 8.93 -1.89
C ASP A 39 12.78 9.70 -1.11
N ALA A 40 11.70 10.15 -1.75
CA ALA A 40 10.58 10.76 -1.05
C ALA A 40 9.83 9.74 -0.19
N LEU A 41 9.45 10.16 1.03
CA LEU A 41 8.59 9.36 1.91
C LEU A 41 7.13 9.52 1.49
N LEU A 42 6.46 8.40 1.23
CA LEU A 42 5.00 8.35 1.04
C LEU A 42 4.29 8.39 2.39
N LEU A 43 4.81 7.64 3.36
CA LEU A 43 4.33 7.57 4.73
C LEU A 43 5.51 7.41 5.70
N ARG A 44 5.27 7.77 6.97
CA ARG A 44 6.28 7.78 8.01
C ARG A 44 5.80 7.11 9.28
N GLU A 45 6.63 6.22 9.82
CA GLU A 45 6.40 5.48 11.06
C GLU A 45 5.93 6.40 12.20
N GLY A 46 4.96 5.91 12.97
CA GLY A 46 4.38 6.60 14.12
C GLY A 46 3.44 7.76 13.78
N ARG A 47 3.42 8.24 12.51
CA ARG A 47 2.47 9.28 12.06
C ARG A 47 1.08 8.68 11.82
N ALA A 48 0.10 9.57 11.66
CA ALA A 48 -1.28 9.17 11.43
C ALA A 48 -1.41 8.41 10.10
N ALA A 49 -2.16 7.31 10.13
CA ALA A 49 -2.52 6.52 8.97
C ALA A 49 -3.76 7.09 8.28
N ASP A 50 -3.54 8.18 7.55
CA ASP A 50 -4.56 9.06 6.97
C ASP A 50 -4.74 8.89 5.45
N ALA A 51 -3.95 8.03 4.81
CA ALA A 51 -3.97 7.86 3.37
C ALA A 51 -3.87 6.38 2.95
N PHE A 52 -4.54 6.00 1.87
CA PHE A 52 -4.40 4.69 1.25
C PHE A 52 -3.81 4.84 -0.16
N PHE A 53 -2.72 4.13 -0.45
CA PHE A 53 -1.95 4.33 -1.68
C PHE A 53 -2.11 3.13 -2.60
N LEU A 54 -2.49 3.38 -3.84
CA LEU A 54 -2.51 2.42 -4.95
C LEU A 54 -1.39 2.82 -5.90
N ILE A 55 -0.34 2.00 -6.00
CA ILE A 55 0.84 2.34 -6.82
C ILE A 55 0.48 2.11 -8.28
N VAL A 56 0.47 3.19 -9.07
CA VAL A 56 0.17 3.15 -10.51
C VAL A 56 1.44 2.80 -11.28
N ASP A 57 2.55 3.44 -10.92
CA ASP A 57 3.87 3.23 -11.51
C ASP A 57 4.96 3.48 -10.47
N GLY A 58 6.12 2.85 -10.66
CA GLY A 58 7.29 3.00 -9.81
C GLY A 58 7.50 1.86 -8.81
N LEU A 59 8.31 2.14 -7.78
CA LEU A 59 8.81 1.15 -6.84
C LEU A 59 9.01 1.78 -5.47
N VAL A 60 8.42 1.17 -4.44
CA VAL A 60 8.42 1.68 -3.07
C VAL A 60 9.03 0.66 -2.13
N ALA A 61 9.97 1.07 -1.30
CA ALA A 61 10.45 0.27 -0.18
C ALA A 61 9.58 0.50 1.06
N ILE A 62 9.16 -0.58 1.71
CA ILE A 62 8.70 -0.56 3.10
C ILE A 62 9.92 -0.82 3.98
N GLU A 63 10.21 0.10 4.89
CA GLU A 63 11.42 0.06 5.70
C GLU A 63 11.13 0.43 7.16
N MET A 64 11.99 -0.05 8.07
CA MET A 64 11.99 0.34 9.47
C MET A 64 13.36 0.86 9.88
N PHE A 65 13.41 1.80 10.81
CA PHE A 65 14.68 2.29 11.33
C PHE A 65 15.12 1.48 12.54
N VAL A 66 16.30 0.87 12.45
CA VAL A 66 16.92 0.16 13.58
C VAL A 66 18.11 0.98 14.09
N PRO A 67 18.11 1.39 15.38
CA PRO A 67 19.23 2.11 15.98
C PRO A 67 20.55 1.37 15.75
N GLY A 68 21.53 2.08 15.18
CA GLY A 68 22.86 1.52 14.86
C GLY A 68 22.95 0.74 13.54
N GLN A 69 21.84 0.40 12.89
CA GLN A 69 21.82 -0.26 11.57
C GLN A 69 21.23 0.60 10.45
N GLY A 70 20.51 1.67 10.79
CA GLY A 70 19.86 2.54 9.82
C GLY A 70 18.54 1.98 9.30
N ALA A 71 18.14 2.37 8.10
CA ALA A 71 16.92 1.89 7.48
C ALA A 71 17.10 0.45 6.96
N ILE A 72 16.30 -0.47 7.47
CA ILE A 72 16.24 -1.86 7.02
C ILE A 72 15.02 -2.03 6.14
N ARG A 73 15.24 -2.46 4.89
CA ARG A 73 14.16 -2.75 3.94
C ARG A 73 13.51 -4.09 4.28
N LEU A 74 12.20 -4.07 4.49
CA LEU A 74 11.39 -5.25 4.79
C LEU A 74 10.75 -5.81 3.51
N GLN A 75 10.23 -4.94 2.65
CA GLN A 75 9.52 -5.33 1.45
C GLN A 75 9.70 -4.26 0.36
N THR A 76 9.62 -4.69 -0.90
CA THR A 76 9.44 -3.79 -2.04
C THR A 76 8.02 -3.95 -2.58
N VAL A 77 7.39 -2.84 -2.92
CA VAL A 77 6.04 -2.73 -3.47
C VAL A 77 6.13 -2.05 -4.84
N SER A 78 5.50 -2.66 -5.83
CA SER A 78 5.61 -2.33 -7.26
C SER A 78 4.31 -1.73 -7.80
N ALA A 79 4.34 -1.29 -9.05
CA ALA A 79 3.13 -0.95 -9.80
C ALA A 79 2.05 -2.05 -9.71
N GLY A 80 0.81 -1.65 -9.47
CA GLY A 80 -0.35 -2.51 -9.28
C GLY A 80 -0.56 -3.04 -7.87
N GLU A 81 0.38 -2.78 -6.95
CA GLU A 81 0.28 -3.12 -5.54
C GLU A 81 -0.13 -1.90 -4.69
N ILE A 82 -0.45 -2.14 -3.42
CA ILE A 82 -0.93 -1.09 -2.50
C ILE A 82 0.10 -0.76 -1.41
N VAL A 83 0.11 0.46 -0.88
CA VAL A 83 0.92 0.85 0.29
C VAL A 83 0.01 1.41 1.38
N GLY A 84 0.35 1.09 2.64
CA GLY A 84 -0.39 1.53 3.82
C GLY A 84 -1.73 0.82 3.99
N TRP A 85 -1.79 -0.19 4.86
CA TRP A 85 -3.04 -0.88 5.26
C TRP A 85 -3.41 -0.58 6.73
N SER A 86 -2.51 0.05 7.48
CA SER A 86 -2.71 0.46 8.88
C SER A 86 -3.83 1.49 9.06
N TRP A 87 -4.29 2.14 7.99
CA TRP A 87 -5.43 3.06 8.05
C TRP A 87 -6.76 2.34 8.33
N ALA A 88 -6.85 1.03 8.06
CA ALA A 88 -8.06 0.25 8.26
C ALA A 88 -8.23 -0.23 9.71
N LEU A 89 -7.20 -0.13 10.54
CA LEU A 89 -7.18 -0.66 11.91
C LEU A 89 -6.74 0.41 12.92
N PRO A 90 -7.46 0.60 14.05
CA PRO A 90 -6.98 1.41 15.16
C PRO A 90 -5.60 0.91 15.65
N PRO A 91 -4.68 1.80 16.08
CA PRO A 91 -4.86 3.23 16.36
C PRO A 91 -4.66 4.17 15.16
N TYR A 92 -4.74 3.66 13.92
CA TYR A 92 -4.50 4.42 12.69
C TYR A 92 -3.14 5.12 12.72
N ARG A 93 -2.08 4.33 12.91
CA ARG A 93 -0.70 4.80 12.84
C ARG A 93 0.10 3.95 11.86
N TRP A 94 1.03 4.58 11.16
CA TRP A 94 1.98 3.86 10.33
C TRP A 94 2.95 3.06 11.20
N GLU A 95 3.08 1.78 10.90
CA GLU A 95 4.02 0.88 11.58
C GLU A 95 5.42 0.91 10.96
N PHE A 96 5.53 1.40 9.73
CA PHE A 96 6.75 1.42 8.94
C PHE A 96 6.86 2.73 8.16
N ASP A 97 8.05 3.04 7.68
CA ASP A 97 8.25 4.03 6.63
C ASP A 97 7.95 3.41 5.27
N ALA A 98 7.51 4.22 4.30
CA ALA A 98 7.51 3.84 2.90
C ALA A 98 8.18 4.91 2.05
N ARG A 99 9.20 4.50 1.28
CA ARG A 99 10.05 5.39 0.49
C ARG A 99 10.02 5.03 -0.98
N ALA A 100 9.82 6.01 -1.85
CA ALA A 100 9.97 5.85 -3.28
C ALA A 100 11.45 5.54 -3.63
N LEU A 101 11.71 4.39 -4.26
CA LEU A 101 13.05 4.02 -4.73
C LEU A 101 13.37 4.60 -6.11
N VAL A 102 12.33 4.83 -6.88
CA VAL A 102 12.34 5.51 -8.18
C VAL A 102 11.19 6.51 -8.19
N GLU A 103 11.09 7.36 -9.22
CA GLU A 103 9.90 8.18 -9.41
C GLU A 103 8.65 7.29 -9.37
N THR A 104 7.72 7.60 -8.47
CA THR A 104 6.58 6.73 -8.16
C THR A 104 5.30 7.54 -8.22
N THR A 105 4.34 7.08 -9.01
CA THR A 105 3.00 7.67 -9.08
C THR A 105 2.00 6.76 -8.38
N ALA A 106 1.17 7.36 -7.53
CA ALA A 106 0.13 6.64 -6.80
C ALA A 106 -1.21 7.38 -6.85
N VAL A 107 -2.30 6.62 -6.86
CA VAL A 107 -3.61 7.13 -6.45
C VAL A 107 -3.64 7.10 -4.93
N VAL A 108 -3.84 8.26 -4.31
CA VAL A 108 -3.85 8.47 -2.86
C VAL A 108 -5.27 8.80 -2.42
N LEU A 109 -5.89 7.88 -1.69
CA LEU A 109 -7.23 8.03 -1.12
C LEU A 109 -7.14 8.59 0.30
N ASP A 110 -7.99 9.55 0.64
CA ASP A 110 -8.16 10.02 2.02
C ASP A 110 -8.79 8.91 2.88
N ALA A 111 -8.06 8.42 3.87
CA ALA A 111 -8.50 7.26 4.65
C ALA A 111 -9.68 7.58 5.58
N ALA A 112 -9.79 8.80 6.07
CA ALA A 112 -10.92 9.21 6.92
C ALA A 112 -12.23 9.17 6.13
N SER A 113 -12.22 9.75 4.93
CA SER A 113 -13.35 9.75 4.00
C SER A 113 -13.66 8.35 3.49
N LEU A 114 -12.64 7.52 3.23
CA LEU A 114 -12.82 6.12 2.85
C LEU A 114 -13.55 5.34 3.94
N ARG A 115 -13.11 5.45 5.21
CA ARG A 115 -13.79 4.82 6.35
C ARG A 115 -15.22 5.34 6.51
N ALA A 116 -15.46 6.63 6.31
CA ALA A 116 -16.81 7.21 6.36
C ALA A 116 -17.72 6.60 5.29
N ARG A 117 -17.26 6.47 4.03
CA ARG A 117 -18.01 5.81 2.95
C ARG A 117 -18.29 4.34 3.26
N MET A 118 -17.28 3.61 3.75
CA MET A 118 -17.44 2.21 4.19
C MET A 118 -18.45 2.06 5.34
N SER A 119 -18.56 3.05 6.24
CA SER A 119 -19.54 3.00 7.33
C SER A 119 -21.00 3.19 6.86
N GLN A 120 -21.18 3.78 5.68
CA GLN A 120 -22.48 4.06 5.08
C GLN A 120 -22.90 2.97 4.08
N ASP A 121 -21.94 2.22 3.55
CA ASP A 121 -22.16 1.15 2.57
C ASP A 121 -21.41 -0.13 2.97
N CYS A 122 -22.15 -1.09 3.52
CA CYS A 122 -21.62 -2.39 3.93
C CYS A 122 -21.07 -3.21 2.74
N GLY A 123 -21.61 -3.03 1.53
CA GLY A 123 -21.15 -3.71 0.32
C GLY A 123 -19.75 -3.23 -0.05
N LEU A 124 -19.56 -1.90 -0.09
CA LEU A 124 -18.25 -1.29 -0.31
C LEU A 124 -17.25 -1.72 0.77
N ALA A 125 -17.67 -1.72 2.04
CA ALA A 125 -16.82 -2.13 3.15
C ALA A 125 -16.35 -3.58 3.00
N ALA A 126 -17.27 -4.51 2.76
CA ALA A 126 -16.95 -5.92 2.57
C ALA A 126 -16.02 -6.13 1.36
N TRP A 127 -16.28 -5.42 0.26
CA TRP A 127 -15.47 -5.49 -0.94
C TRP A 127 -14.02 -5.04 -0.68
N ILE A 128 -13.83 -3.87 -0.07
CA ILE A 128 -12.48 -3.34 0.23
C ILE A 128 -11.75 -4.23 1.24
N LEU A 129 -12.43 -4.62 2.32
CA LEU A 129 -11.80 -5.41 3.39
C LEU A 129 -11.40 -6.81 2.92
N SER A 130 -12.20 -7.46 2.07
CA SER A 130 -11.86 -8.78 1.52
C SER A 130 -10.58 -8.74 0.67
N ARG A 131 -10.40 -7.69 -0.13
CA ARG A 131 -9.16 -7.48 -0.90
C ARG A 131 -7.97 -7.11 -0.06
N LEU A 132 -8.18 -6.24 0.92
CA LEU A 132 -7.13 -5.87 1.85
C LEU A 132 -6.62 -7.12 2.59
N LEU A 133 -7.53 -8.00 3.02
CA LEU A 133 -7.20 -9.27 3.65
C LEU A 133 -6.36 -10.18 2.73
N ALA A 134 -6.71 -10.29 1.45
CA ALA A 134 -5.93 -11.05 0.48
C ALA A 134 -4.50 -10.51 0.34
N VAL A 135 -4.34 -9.18 0.29
CA VAL A 135 -3.02 -8.53 0.24
C VAL A 135 -2.22 -8.82 1.52
N VAL A 136 -2.84 -8.65 2.69
CA VAL A 136 -2.19 -8.89 3.99
C VAL A 136 -1.76 -10.35 4.12
N ALA A 137 -2.62 -11.29 3.73
CA ALA A 137 -2.29 -12.71 3.72
C ALA A 137 -1.10 -13.03 2.80
N GLY A 138 -1.06 -12.42 1.61
CA GLY A 138 0.07 -12.52 0.69
C GLY A 138 1.38 -12.00 1.29
N ARG A 139 1.34 -10.83 1.93
CA ARG A 139 2.50 -10.24 2.61
C ARG A 139 2.99 -11.06 3.78
N LEU A 140 2.07 -11.57 4.61
CA LEU A 140 2.42 -12.44 5.73
C LEU A 140 3.09 -13.74 5.24
N LYS A 141 2.59 -14.32 4.14
CA LYS A 141 3.21 -15.48 3.51
C LYS A 141 4.62 -15.16 3.01
N ALA A 142 4.79 -14.03 2.32
CA ALA A 142 6.10 -13.59 1.82
C ALA A 142 7.11 -13.36 2.97
N ALA A 143 6.70 -12.66 4.02
CA ALA A 143 7.54 -12.44 5.21
C ALA A 143 7.95 -13.75 5.89
N ARG A 144 7.04 -14.74 5.97
CA ARG A 144 7.37 -16.06 6.52
C ARG A 144 8.40 -16.81 5.68
N LEU A 145 8.32 -16.72 4.35
CA LEU A 145 9.32 -17.32 3.46
C LEU A 145 10.69 -16.65 3.63
N GLN A 146 10.73 -15.31 3.68
CA GLN A 146 11.98 -14.57 3.94
C GLN A 146 12.61 -14.96 5.28
N LEU A 147 11.82 -15.17 6.34
CA LEU A 147 12.34 -15.66 7.62
C LEU A 147 12.95 -17.06 7.50
N LEU A 148 12.33 -17.97 6.74
CA LEU A 148 12.89 -19.31 6.52
C LEU A 148 14.22 -19.26 5.76
N ASP A 149 14.36 -18.38 4.77
CA ASP A 149 15.62 -18.18 4.04
C ASP A 149 16.74 -17.67 4.96
N LEU A 150 16.42 -16.82 5.94
CA LEU A 150 17.40 -16.33 6.94
C LEU A 150 17.90 -17.43 7.89
N TYR A 151 17.11 -18.49 8.09
CA TYR A 151 17.49 -19.64 8.93
C TYR A 151 17.90 -20.87 8.11
N ALA A 152 18.00 -20.77 6.78
CA ALA A 152 18.49 -21.85 5.96
C ALA A 152 19.95 -22.17 6.34
N PRO A 153 20.31 -23.42 6.65
CA PRO A 153 21.68 -23.78 6.93
C PRO A 153 22.55 -23.44 5.71
N PRO A 154 23.75 -22.87 5.89
CA PRO A 154 24.59 -22.46 4.77
C PRO A 154 24.81 -23.66 3.85
N GLU A 155 24.58 -23.47 2.55
CA GLU A 155 24.83 -24.49 1.54
C GLU A 155 26.25 -25.03 1.74
N ARG A 156 26.37 -26.33 2.05
CA ARG A 156 27.65 -27.02 2.03
C ARG A 156 28.14 -26.97 0.59
N ARG A 157 29.07 -26.06 0.27
CA ARG A 157 29.78 -26.07 -1.01
C ARG A 157 30.38 -27.46 -1.22
N PRO A 158 30.09 -28.16 -2.33
CA PRO A 158 30.78 -29.39 -2.65
C PRO A 158 32.27 -29.07 -2.88
N VAL A 159 33.12 -29.88 -2.24
CA VAL A 159 34.59 -29.82 -2.30
C VAL A 159 35.08 -30.32 -3.65
#